data_AF-F9F163-F1
#
_entry.id   AF-F9F163-F1
#
_cell.length_a   1.000
_cell.length_b   1.000
_cell.length_c   1.000
_cell.angle_alpha   90.00
_cell.angle_beta   90.00
_cell.angle_gamma   90.00
#
_symmetry.space_group_name_H-M   'P 1'
#
loop_
_entity.id
_entity.type
_entity.pdbx_description
1 polymer ?
#
loop_
_entity_poly.entity_id
_entity_poly.type
_entity_poly.pdbx_seq_one_letter_code
_entity_poly.pdbx_strand_id
1 'polypeptide(L)'
;AIIGLGRAMDMILTGRPVSAQEALQFGLANRVVPKGQALAEATKIAKQLLTFPQECMNVDRANCYYSVYNATSFQDALRNEFENGVKVITTESVKGAANFSSGAGRHGVFETAKF
;
A
#
# COMPACT_ATOMS: atom_id res chain seq x y z
N ALA A 1 12.22 9.48 1.21
CA ALA A 1 11.34 10.67 1.39
C ALA A 1 10.24 10.62 0.35
N ILE A 2 8.96 10.78 0.76
CA ILE A 2 7.78 10.52 -0.09
C ILE A 2 7.75 11.37 -1.38
N ILE A 3 8.10 12.65 -1.29
CA ILE A 3 8.07 13.59 -2.42
C ILE A 3 9.46 13.97 -2.95
N GLY A 4 10.51 13.26 -2.50
CA GLY A 4 11.91 13.62 -2.75
C GLY A 4 12.40 14.83 -1.94
N LEU A 5 13.72 15.01 -1.85
CA LEU A 5 14.33 16.03 -0.98
C LEU A 5 14.06 17.46 -1.46
N GLY A 6 14.16 17.73 -2.77
CA GLY A 6 14.01 19.09 -3.31
C GLY A 6 12.65 19.71 -3.05
N ARG A 7 11.56 18.98 -3.34
CA ARG A 7 10.19 19.44 -3.06
C ARG A 7 9.93 19.58 -1.56
N ALA A 8 10.48 18.66 -0.74
CA ALA A 8 10.37 18.75 0.71
C ALA A 8 11.07 20.01 1.25
N MET A 9 12.27 20.33 0.76
CA MET A 9 13.02 21.51 1.21
C MET A 9 12.33 22.82 0.82
N ASP A 10 11.74 22.92 -0.38
CA ASP A 10 10.92 24.06 -0.78
C ASP A 10 9.79 24.31 0.25
N MET A 11 9.01 23.27 0.57
CA MET A 11 7.93 23.36 1.55
C MET A 11 8.42 23.70 2.97
N ILE A 12 9.50 23.06 3.43
CA ILE A 12 10.03 23.25 4.80
C ILE A 12 10.58 24.67 4.99
N LEU A 13 11.34 25.17 4.02
CA LEU A 13 12.02 26.46 4.14
C LEU A 13 11.07 27.63 3.88
N THR A 14 10.13 27.49 2.95
CA THR A 14 9.21 28.59 2.58
C THR A 14 7.94 28.60 3.40
N GLY A 15 7.52 27.46 3.96
CA GLY A 15 6.24 27.31 4.65
C GLY A 15 5.02 27.56 3.76
N ARG A 16 5.19 27.58 2.42
CA ARG A 16 4.11 27.91 1.49
C ARG A 16 3.00 26.86 1.55
N PRO A 17 1.72 27.25 1.34
CA PRO A 17 0.65 26.29 1.20
C PRO A 17 0.83 25.46 -0.08
N VAL A 18 0.40 24.20 -0.01
CA VAL A 18 0.36 23.26 -1.15
C VAL A 18 -1.08 22.91 -1.44
N SER A 19 -1.51 23.08 -2.69
CA SER A 19 -2.88 22.76 -3.09
C SER A 19 -3.09 21.24 -3.18
N ALA A 20 -4.35 20.78 -3.15
CA ALA A 20 -4.65 19.35 -3.28
C ALA A 20 -4.16 18.76 -4.62
N GLN A 21 -4.30 19.51 -5.72
CA GLN A 21 -3.83 19.11 -7.05
C GLN A 21 -2.30 19.01 -7.11
N GLU A 22 -1.59 19.96 -6.51
CA GLU A 22 -0.13 19.92 -6.42
C GLU A 22 0.34 18.75 -5.54
N ALA A 23 -0.31 18.53 -4.39
CA ALA A 23 -0.02 17.39 -3.53
C ALA A 23 -0.19 16.05 -4.27
N LEU A 24 -1.21 15.92 -5.13
CA LEU A 24 -1.39 14.75 -5.99
C LEU A 24 -0.24 14.58 -6.99
N GLN A 25 0.14 15.66 -7.69
CA GLN A 25 1.25 15.63 -8.64
C GLN A 25 2.59 15.29 -7.98
N PHE A 26 2.78 15.69 -6.73
CA PHE A 26 4.00 15.39 -5.99
C PHE A 26 4.05 13.94 -5.48
N GLY A 27 2.92 13.24 -5.44
CA GLY A 27 2.77 11.96 -4.73
C GLY A 27 2.61 12.12 -3.22
N LEU A 28 2.35 13.34 -2.73
CA LEU A 28 2.05 13.61 -1.32
C LEU A 28 0.63 13.13 -0.94
N ALA A 29 -0.32 13.28 -1.87
CA ALA A 29 -1.67 12.75 -1.76
C ALA A 29 -1.90 11.68 -2.83
N ASN A 30 -2.53 10.56 -2.49
CA ASN A 30 -2.80 9.50 -3.47
C ASN A 30 -4.07 9.75 -4.31
N ARG A 31 -5.02 10.56 -3.81
CA ARG A 31 -6.28 10.89 -4.49
C ARG A 31 -6.73 12.30 -4.11
N VAL A 32 -7.48 12.94 -5.02
CA VAL A 32 -8.17 14.21 -4.79
C VAL A 32 -9.64 14.00 -5.10
N VAL A 33 -10.51 14.46 -4.19
CA VAL A 33 -11.97 14.30 -4.28
C VAL A 33 -12.67 15.62 -4.03
N PRO A 34 -13.96 15.76 -4.39
CA PRO A 34 -14.74 16.94 -4.06
C PRO A 34 -14.74 17.23 -2.54
N LYS A 35 -14.90 18.51 -2.19
CA LYS A 35 -14.96 18.95 -0.80
C LYS A 35 -16.06 18.18 -0.05
N GLY A 36 -15.73 17.69 1.15
CA GLY A 36 -16.64 16.90 1.99
C GLY A 36 -16.64 15.39 1.71
N GLN A 37 -15.97 14.91 0.65
CA GLN A 37 -15.98 13.47 0.29
C GLN A 37 -14.73 12.70 0.73
N ALA A 38 -13.75 13.35 1.33
CA ALA A 38 -12.48 12.72 1.71
C ALA A 38 -12.65 11.48 2.59
N LEU A 39 -13.51 11.56 3.62
CA LEU A 39 -13.80 10.43 4.50
C LEU A 39 -14.47 9.28 3.75
N ALA A 40 -15.49 9.57 2.93
CA ALA A 40 -16.21 8.55 2.19
C ALA A 40 -15.29 7.77 1.24
N GLU A 41 -14.42 8.48 0.51
CA GLU A 41 -13.45 7.83 -0.38
C GLU A 41 -12.39 7.04 0.40
N ALA A 42 -11.88 7.58 1.51
CA ALA A 42 -10.95 6.85 2.39
C ALA A 42 -11.57 5.57 2.97
N THR A 43 -12.83 5.63 3.42
CA THR A 43 -13.57 4.45 3.91
C THR A 43 -13.81 3.44 2.80
N LYS A 44 -14.09 3.88 1.57
CA LYS A 44 -14.22 2.99 0.42
C LYS A 44 -12.92 2.23 0.17
N ILE A 45 -11.77 2.92 0.22
CA ILE A 45 -10.45 2.27 0.09
C ILE A 45 -10.23 1.29 1.23
N ALA A 46 -10.52 1.67 2.48
CA ALA A 46 -10.37 0.78 3.63
C ALA A 46 -11.19 -0.51 3.46
N LYS A 47 -12.45 -0.39 3.01
CA LYS A 47 -13.30 -1.55 2.70
C LYS A 47 -12.70 -2.43 1.61
N GLN A 48 -12.10 -1.85 0.57
CA GLN A 48 -11.37 -2.61 -0.45
C GLN A 48 -10.15 -3.33 0.14
N LEU A 49 -9.36 -2.66 0.97
CA LEU A 49 -8.18 -3.28 1.59
C LEU A 49 -8.55 -4.45 2.51
N LEU A 50 -9.69 -4.37 3.19
CA LEU A 50 -10.21 -5.44 4.05
C LEU A 50 -10.62 -6.70 3.28
N THR A 51 -10.75 -6.65 1.95
CA THR A 51 -11.09 -7.84 1.15
C THR A 51 -9.87 -8.68 0.79
N PHE A 52 -8.66 -8.17 1.02
CA PHE A 52 -7.42 -8.89 0.70
C PHE A 52 -6.94 -9.78 1.86
N PRO A 53 -6.10 -10.79 1.58
CA PRO A 53 -5.39 -11.53 2.62
C PRO A 53 -4.59 -10.57 3.50
N GLN A 54 -4.94 -10.51 4.79
CA GLN A 54 -4.49 -9.43 5.66
C GLN A 54 -3.05 -9.65 6.10
N GLU A 55 -2.63 -10.89 6.38
CA GLU A 55 -1.26 -11.16 6.79
C GLU A 55 -0.28 -10.83 5.66
N CYS A 56 -0.58 -11.29 4.44
CA CYS A 56 0.25 -11.03 3.27
C CYS A 56 0.41 -9.52 3.00
N MET A 57 -0.71 -8.79 2.91
CA MET A 57 -0.70 -7.34 2.67
C MET A 57 0.04 -6.56 3.77
N ASN A 58 -0.09 -6.97 5.04
CA ASN A 58 0.60 -6.31 6.13
C ASN A 58 2.10 -6.62 6.18
N VAL A 59 2.51 -7.84 5.81
CA VAL A 59 3.93 -8.21 5.66
C VAL A 59 4.57 -7.41 4.53
N ASP A 60 3.91 -7.30 3.37
CA ASP A 60 4.38 -6.47 2.26
C ASP A 60 4.55 -5.01 2.69
N ARG A 61 3.55 -4.46 3.39
CA ARG A 61 3.61 -3.09 3.92
C ARG A 61 4.80 -2.91 4.85
N ALA A 62 4.99 -3.82 5.80
CA ALA A 62 6.10 -3.77 6.76
C ALA A 62 7.46 -3.86 6.05
N ASN A 63 7.56 -4.72 5.02
CA ASN A 63 8.77 -4.86 4.23
C ASN A 63 9.09 -3.58 3.45
N CYS A 64 8.09 -2.92 2.82
CA CYS A 64 8.31 -1.63 2.16
C CYS A 64 8.90 -0.58 3.12
N TYR A 65 8.40 -0.48 4.35
CA TYR A 65 8.97 0.43 5.34
C TYR A 65 10.41 0.05 5.70
N TYR A 66 10.65 -1.24 5.96
CA TYR A 66 11.99 -1.73 6.28
C TYR A 66 12.99 -1.45 5.15
N SER A 67 12.67 -1.80 3.90
CA SER A 67 13.54 -1.58 2.75
C SER A 67 13.89 -0.11 2.53
N VAL A 68 12.94 0.80 2.78
CA VAL A 68 13.13 2.24 2.54
C VAL A 68 13.92 2.92 3.66
N TYR A 69 13.74 2.49 4.92
CA TYR A 69 14.23 3.24 6.08
C TYR A 69 15.27 2.53 6.94
N ASN A 70 15.37 1.20 6.84
CA ASN A 70 16.15 0.39 7.79
C ASN A 70 17.15 -0.54 7.11
N ALA A 71 16.87 -1.00 5.88
CA ALA A 71 17.75 -1.92 5.19
C ALA A 71 19.12 -1.28 4.92
N THR A 72 20.16 -2.05 5.21
CA THR A 72 21.56 -1.63 5.06
C THR A 72 22.12 -1.93 3.67
N SER A 73 21.47 -2.82 2.93
CA SER A 73 21.81 -3.20 1.55
C SER A 73 20.61 -3.78 0.83
N PHE A 74 20.73 -3.94 -0.49
CA PHE A 74 19.71 -4.63 -1.28
C PHE A 74 19.53 -6.09 -0.84
N GLN A 75 20.62 -6.79 -0.53
CA GLN A 75 20.60 -8.16 -0.05
C GLN A 75 19.91 -8.30 1.31
N ASP A 76 20.09 -7.31 2.19
CA ASP A 76 19.41 -7.21 3.49
C ASP A 76 17.89 -7.02 3.31
N ALA A 77 17.50 -6.10 2.42
CA ALA A 77 16.09 -5.91 2.06
C ALA A 77 15.44 -7.19 1.52
N LEU A 78 16.10 -7.87 0.56
CA LEU A 78 15.61 -9.14 0.01
C LEU A 78 15.54 -10.26 1.04
N ARG A 79 16.50 -10.32 1.97
CA ARG A 79 16.48 -11.31 3.06
C ARG A 79 15.31 -11.07 4.00
N ASN A 80 15.10 -9.82 4.42
CA ASN A 80 13.97 -9.45 5.26
C ASN A 80 12.62 -9.77 4.58
N GLU A 81 12.51 -9.49 3.28
CA GLU A 81 11.34 -9.85 2.48
C GLU A 81 11.07 -11.36 2.52
N PHE A 82 12.09 -12.16 2.21
CA PHE A 82 11.96 -13.62 2.17
C PHE A 82 11.62 -14.22 3.54
N GLU A 83 12.36 -13.86 4.58
CA GLU A 83 12.17 -14.40 5.92
C GLU A 83 10.79 -14.10 6.49
N ASN A 84 10.21 -12.94 6.18
CA ASN A 84 8.88 -12.58 6.62
C ASN A 84 7.77 -13.12 5.70
N GLY A 85 7.99 -13.13 4.38
CA GLY A 85 7.04 -13.65 3.41
C GLY A 85 6.77 -15.16 3.56
N VAL A 86 7.80 -15.96 3.83
CA VAL A 86 7.67 -17.42 3.97
C VAL A 86 6.72 -17.79 5.12
N LYS A 87 6.65 -16.99 6.18
CA LYS A 87 5.77 -17.22 7.34
C LYS A 87 4.28 -17.19 6.98
N VAL A 88 3.91 -16.44 5.93
CA VAL A 88 2.51 -16.28 5.48
C VAL A 88 2.07 -17.39 4.53
N ILE A 89 3.02 -18.16 3.98
CA ILE A 89 2.72 -19.18 2.95
C ILE A 89 1.70 -20.21 3.48
N THR A 90 1.94 -20.69 4.70
CA THR A 90 1.12 -21.75 5.31
C THR A 90 -0.20 -21.23 5.88
N THR A 91 -0.31 -19.93 6.17
CA THR A 91 -1.52 -19.33 6.76
C THR A 91 -2.50 -18.86 5.69
N GLU A 92 -2.03 -18.18 4.64
CA GLU A 92 -2.90 -17.55 3.63
C GLU A 92 -2.59 -18.00 2.20
N SER A 93 -1.32 -18.10 1.80
CA SER A 93 -0.95 -18.17 0.38
C SER A 93 -1.38 -19.46 -0.32
N VAL A 94 -1.24 -20.62 0.34
CA VAL A 94 -1.67 -21.91 -0.23
C VAL A 94 -3.18 -21.93 -0.47
N LYS A 95 -3.96 -21.44 0.49
CA LYS A 95 -5.43 -21.36 0.37
C LYS A 95 -5.83 -20.38 -0.74
N GLY A 96 -5.18 -19.22 -0.82
CA GLY A 96 -5.39 -18.25 -1.89
C GLY A 96 -5.11 -18.84 -3.28
N ALA A 97 -3.99 -19.55 -3.44
CA ALA A 97 -3.63 -20.22 -4.68
C ALA A 97 -4.64 -21.31 -5.08
N ALA A 98 -5.14 -22.10 -4.12
CA ALA A 98 -6.18 -23.10 -4.37
C ALA A 98 -7.50 -22.46 -4.84
N ASN A 99 -7.94 -21.37 -4.20
CA ASN A 99 -9.13 -20.62 -4.61
C ASN A 99 -9.00 -20.01 -6.01
N PHE A 100 -7.81 -19.49 -6.34
CA PHE A 100 -7.54 -18.97 -7.68
C PHE A 100 -7.57 -20.08 -8.74
N SER A 101 -6.96 -21.22 -8.43
CA SER A 101 -6.97 -22.40 -9.29
C SER A 101 -8.40 -22.93 -9.51
N SER A 102 -9.27 -22.88 -8.50
CA SER A 102 -10.67 -23.29 -8.59
C SER A 102 -11.60 -22.26 -9.25
N GLY A 103 -11.10 -21.07 -9.59
CA GLY A 103 -11.78 -20.11 -10.46
C GLY A 103 -12.02 -18.72 -9.86
N ALA A 104 -11.84 -18.52 -8.55
CA ALA A 104 -11.99 -17.21 -7.93
C ALA A 104 -10.92 -16.23 -8.44
N GLY A 105 -11.30 -15.02 -8.85
CA GLY A 105 -10.34 -14.04 -9.38
C GLY A 105 -9.87 -14.27 -10.82
N ARG A 106 -10.30 -15.35 -11.49
CA ARG A 106 -10.08 -15.49 -12.94
C ARG A 106 -10.91 -14.46 -13.70
N HIS A 107 -10.36 -13.92 -14.79
CA HIS A 107 -11.00 -12.90 -15.62
C HIS A 107 -11.34 -11.58 -14.88
N GLY A 108 -10.69 -11.30 -13.75
CA GLY A 108 -10.88 -10.05 -12.99
C GLY A 108 -12.15 -10.00 -12.14
N VAL A 109 -12.80 -11.15 -11.90
CA VAL A 109 -13.99 -11.22 -11.03
C VAL A 109 -13.54 -11.43 -9.58
N PHE A 110 -13.57 -10.37 -8.80
CA PHE A 110 -13.32 -10.40 -7.35
C PHE A 110 -14.67 -10.36 -6.63
N GLU A 111 -14.92 -11.32 -5.74
CA GLU A 111 -16.12 -11.26 -4.90
C GLU A 111 -16.11 -9.95 -4.10
N THR A 112 -17.20 -9.19 -4.19
CA THR A 112 -17.41 -8.01 -3.35
C THR A 112 -17.59 -8.48 -1.92
N ALA A 113 -16.68 -8.08 -1.04
CA ALA A 113 -16.79 -8.39 0.38
C ALA A 113 -18.17 -7.96 0.91
N LYS A 114 -18.80 -8.88 1.64
CA LYS A 114 -20.05 -8.65 2.36
C LYS A 114 -19.74 -7.77 3.57
N PHE A 115 -19.90 -6.46 3.42
CA PHE A 115 -19.92 -5.50 4.54
C PHE A 115 -21.34 -5.03 4.79
#